data_AF-A0A268U0S0-F1
#
_entry.id   AF-A0A268U0S0-F1
#
_cell.length_a   1.000
_cell.length_b   1.000
_cell.length_c   1.000
_cell.angle_alpha   90.00
_cell.angle_beta   90.00
_cell.angle_gamma   90.00
#
_symmetry.space_group_name_H-M   'P 1'
#
loop_
_entity.id
_entity.type
_entity.pdbx_description
1 polymer ?
#
loop_
_entity_poly.entity_id
_entity_poly.type
_entity_poly.pdbx_seq_one_letter_code
_entity_poly.pdbx_strand_id
1 'polypeptide(L)' 'MRTEEIVAKALEKIGNDRYILSNLIFSRVKQLNAGAKPLVNMDLKQNKLSDIAMREIAEGKVSIDRIDEKNI' A
#
# COMPACT_ATOMS: atom_id res chain seq x y z
N MET A 1 -7.87 -11.06 7.73
CA MET A 1 -8.92 -10.06 7.42
C MET A 1 -9.56 -10.46 6.11
N ARG A 2 -10.86 -10.25 5.98
CA ARG A 2 -11.52 -10.39 4.67
C ARG A 2 -11.13 -9.21 3.77
N THR A 3 -11.20 -9.38 2.45
CA THR A 3 -10.77 -8.36 1.47
C THR A 3 -11.49 -7.03 1.69
N GLU A 4 -12.78 -7.08 2.00
CA GLU A 4 -13.63 -5.91 2.20
C GLU A 4 -13.19 -5.11 3.44
N GLU A 5 -12.79 -5.80 4.51
CA GLU A 5 -12.24 -5.16 5.71
C GLU A 5 -10.91 -4.47 5.43
N ILE A 6 -10.07 -5.05 4.59
CA ILE A 6 -8.77 -4.45 4.21
C ILE A 6 -9.03 -3.16 3.43
N VAL A 7 -9.94 -3.20 2.45
CA VAL A 7 -10.30 -2.03 1.64
C VAL A 7 -10.89 -0.93 2.51
N ALA A 8 -11.80 -1.26 3.43
CA ALA A 8 -12.39 -0.28 4.35
C ALA A 8 -11.33 0.40 5.22
N LYS A 9 -10.42 -0.38 5.85
CA LYS A 9 -9.32 0.19 6.65
C LYS A 9 -8.36 1.02 5.81
N ALA A 10 -8.05 0.60 4.59
CA ALA A 10 -7.19 1.38 3.70
C ALA A 10 -7.81 2.73 3.34
N LEU A 11 -9.11 2.77 3.06
CA LEU A 11 -9.86 4.01 2.80
C LEU A 11 -9.87 4.94 4.01
N GLU A 12 -10.09 4.41 5.22
CA GLU A 12 -10.04 5.20 6.45
C GLU A 12 -8.67 5.89 6.64
N LYS A 13 -7.58 5.23 6.25
CA LYS A 13 -6.21 5.78 6.37
C LYS A 13 -5.92 6.96 5.44
N ILE A 14 -6.70 7.13 4.38
CA ILE A 14 -6.51 8.19 3.39
C ILE A 14 -7.69 9.17 3.32
N GLY A 15 -8.53 9.21 4.36
CA GLY A 15 -9.66 10.14 4.43
C GLY A 15 -10.83 9.77 3.51
N ASN A 16 -11.03 8.49 3.22
CA ASN A 16 -12.06 7.94 2.33
C ASN A 16 -11.98 8.42 0.86
N ASP A 17 -10.84 8.96 0.43
CA ASP A 17 -10.59 9.37 -0.96
C ASP A 17 -10.08 8.20 -1.83
N ARG A 18 -10.96 7.65 -2.66
CA ARG A 18 -10.64 6.52 -3.54
C ARG A 18 -9.58 6.85 -4.61
N TYR A 19 -9.48 8.10 -5.03
CA TYR A 19 -8.50 8.53 -6.03
C TYR A 19 -7.10 8.52 -5.42
N ILE A 20 -6.97 9.10 -4.23
CA ILE A 20 -5.74 9.07 -3.44
C ILE A 20 -5.32 7.63 -3.13
N LEU A 21 -6.25 6.78 -2.70
CA LEU A 21 -5.96 5.37 -2.45
C LEU A 21 -5.39 4.68 -3.70
N SER A 22 -6.02 4.89 -4.85
CA SER A 22 -5.59 4.30 -6.12
C SER A 22 -4.18 4.74 -6.51
N ASN A 23 -3.87 6.03 -6.36
CA ASN A 23 -2.54 6.57 -6.62
C ASN A 23 -1.48 6.02 -5.66
N LEU A 24 -1.81 5.90 -4.38
CA LEU A 24 -0.90 5.37 -3.36
C LEU A 24 -0.58 3.88 -3.61
N ILE A 25 -1.58 3.08 -3.97
CA ILE A 25 -1.40 1.68 -4.37
C ILE A 25 -0.47 1.61 -5.59
N PHE A 26 -0.73 2.41 -6.63
CA PHE A 26 0.08 2.40 -7.85
C PHE A 26 1.54 2.77 -7.57
N SER A 27 1.76 3.83 -6.78
CA SER A 27 3.09 4.25 -6.35
C SER A 27 3.81 3.12 -5.60
N ARG A 28 3.12 2.47 -4.65
CA ARG A 28 3.72 1.39 -3.87
C ARG A 28 4.00 0.14 -4.71
N VAL A 29 3.11 -0.22 -5.63
CA VAL A 29 3.32 -1.32 -6.58
C VAL A 29 4.56 -1.08 -7.44
N LYS A 30 4.82 0.17 -7.87
CA LYS A 30 6.07 0.51 -8.57
C LYS A 30 7.31 0.25 -7.72
N GLN A 31 7.27 0.63 -6.44
CA GLN A 31 8.38 0.37 -5.52
C GLN A 31 8.63 -1.13 -5.35
N LEU A 32 7.57 -1.93 -5.16
CA LEU A 32 7.68 -3.39 -5.03
C LEU A 32 8.25 -4.03 -6.31
N ASN A 33 7.80 -3.57 -7.49
CA ASN A 33 8.37 -4.00 -8.77
C ASN A 33 9.85 -3.63 -8.93
N ALA A 34 10.29 -2.51 -8.34
CA ALA A 34 11.69 -2.09 -8.31
C ALA A 34 12.53 -2.86 -7.27
N GLY A 35 11.96 -3.87 -6.59
CA GLY A 35 12.66 -4.72 -5.62
C GLY A 35 12.54 -4.25 -4.17
N ALA A 36 11.69 -3.27 -3.87
CA ALA A 36 11.41 -2.90 -2.49
C ALA A 36 10.81 -4.10 -1.74
N LYS A 37 11.22 -4.26 -0.48
CA LYS A 37 10.69 -5.33 0.37
C LYS A 37 9.26 -4.99 0.85
N PRO A 38 8.37 -5.98 0.95
CA PRO A 38 7.10 -5.82 1.65
C PRO A 38 7.32 -5.42 3.11
N LEU A 39 6.45 -4.56 3.62
CA LEU A 39 6.39 -4.15 5.03
C LEU A 39 5.42 -5.02 5.83
N VAL A 40 4.72 -5.94 5.16
CA VAL A 40 3.82 -6.94 5.74
C VAL A 40 4.38 -8.33 5.53
N ASN A 41 3.96 -9.29 6.36
CA ASN A 41 4.33 -10.69 6.18
C ASN A 41 3.50 -11.31 5.03
N MET A 42 3.87 -10.95 3.80
CA MET A 42 3.33 -11.50 2.55
C MET A 42 4.47 -11.72 1.58
N ASP A 43 4.48 -12.89 0.96
CA ASP A 43 5.48 -13.24 -0.04
C ASP A 43 5.10 -12.62 -1.41
N LEU A 44 6.07 -11.95 -2.05
CA LEU A 44 5.92 -11.27 -3.34
C LEU A 44 5.61 -12.22 -4.50
N LYS A 45 6.01 -13.49 -4.42
CA LYS A 45 5.78 -14.51 -5.45
C LYS A 45 4.41 -15.17 -5.29
N GLN A 46 3.85 -15.17 -4.09
CA GLN A 46 2.57 -15.82 -3.78
C GLN A 46 1.37 -14.87 -3.83
N ASN A 47 1.59 -13.56 -3.82
CA ASN A 47 0.53 -12.55 -3.73
C ASN A 47 0.67 -11.50 -4.81
N LYS A 48 -0.45 -10.92 -5.26
CA LYS A 48 -0.42 -9.76 -6.14
C LYS A 48 0.17 -8.57 -5.40
N LEU A 49 1.00 -7.79 -6.09
CA LEU A 49 1.61 -6.59 -5.50
C LEU A 49 0.56 -5.56 -5.05
N SER A 50 -0.57 -5.49 -5.75
CA SER A 50 -1.72 -4.68 -5.35
C SER A 50 -2.28 -5.06 -3.99
N ASP A 51 -2.34 -6.36 -3.70
CA ASP A 51 -2.92 -6.89 -2.45
C ASP A 51 -1.96 -6.64 -1.28
N ILE A 52 -0.65 -6.78 -1.54
CA ILE A 52 0.40 -6.40 -0.59
C ILE A 52 0.33 -4.91 -0.29
N ALA A 53 0.32 -4.06 -1.33
CA ALA A 53 0.24 -2.60 -1.16
C ALA A 53 -1.04 -2.18 -0.42
N MET A 54 -2.20 -2.77 -0.76
CA MET A 54 -3.46 -2.52 -0.08
C MET A 54 -3.35 -2.84 1.41
N ARG A 55 -2.75 -3.99 1.74
CA ARG A 55 -2.59 -4.41 3.14
C ARG A 55 -1.60 -3.52 3.89
N GLU A 56 -0.51 -3.09 3.26
CA GLU A 56 0.43 -2.14 3.84
C GLU A 56 -0.23 -0.80 4.17
N ILE A 57 -1.10 -0.30 3.29
CA ILE A 57 -1.88 0.93 3.52
C ILE A 57 -2.88 0.71 4.66
N ALA A 58 -3.65 -0.39 4.65
CA ALA A 58 -4.60 -0.73 5.70
C ALA A 58 -3.94 -0.86 7.09
N GLU A 59 -2.72 -1.40 7.15
CA GLU A 59 -1.91 -1.50 8.38
C GLU A 59 -1.18 -0.18 8.72
N GLY A 60 -1.34 0.89 7.93
CA GLY A 60 -0.73 2.21 8.16
C GLY A 60 0.78 2.26 7.93
N LYS A 61 1.33 1.29 7.18
CA LYS A 61 2.78 1.18 6.90
C LYS A 61 3.20 2.01 5.68
N VAL A 62 2.25 2.35 4.83
CA VAL A 62 2.40 3.24 3.66
C VAL A 62 1.37 4.36 3.79
N SER A 63 1.81 5.60 3.66
CA SER A 63 0.99 6.81 3.79
C SER A 63 1.51 7.90 2.86
N ILE A 64 0.69 8.93 2.60
CA ILE A 64 1.03 10.08 1.74
C ILE A 64 2.12 10.94 2.38
N ASP A 65 2.08 11.07 3.72
CA ASP A 65 3.01 11.93 4.48
C ASP A 65 4.45 11.39 4.52
N ARG A 66 4.71 10.18 4.00
CA ARG A 66 6.06 9.64 3.83
C ARG A 66 6.58 9.92 2.43
N ILE A 67 6.80 11.20 2.13
CA ILE A 67 7.79 11.57 1.12
C ILE A 67 9.14 11.34 1.82
N ASP A 68 9.70 10.14 1.68
CA ASP A 68 11.10 9.92 2.07
C ASP A 68 11.96 10.88 1.25
N GLU A 69 12.54 11.88 1.91
CA GLU A 69 13.47 12.89 1.37
C GLU A 69 14.73 12.29 0.73
N LYS A 70 14.84 10.96 0.62
CA LYS A 70 16.02 10.25 0.10
C LYS A 70 16.15 10.22 -1.43
N ASN A 71 15.37 11.02 -2.18
CA ASN A 71 15.47 11.09 -3.64
C ASN A 71 15.41 12.53 -4.20
N ILE A 72 15.91 13.53 -3.45
CA ILE A 72 16.24 14.86 -3.99
C ILE A 72 17.75 15.07 -3.90
#